data_AF-A0A2M9T0S4-F1
#
_entry.id   AF-A0A2M9T0S4-F1
#
_cell.length_a   1.000
_cell.length_b   1.000
_cell.length_c   1.000
_cell.angle_alpha   90.00
_cell.angle_beta   90.00
_cell.angle_gamma   90.00
#
_symmetry.space_group_name_H-M   'P 1'
#
loop_
_entity.id
_entity.type
_entity.pdbx_description
1 polymer ?
#
loop_
_entity_poly.entity_id
_entity_poly.type
_entity_poly.pdbx_seq_one_letter_code
_entity_poly.pdbx_strand_id
1 'polypeptide(L)'
;MVKASRNNLCPCGSGKTYKHCCGKKEAVSIESLIDREVAKCMQDVFSFALERYEEELAFMMSGSPFQGLPNELETSANLLLTNWAIFHRHVDDKGMTIFSAYMRSRRRTRWRPAVQTHLKRWDEAVPSFDEIIHIEDERRFLVRDLLTRKEKYVRFLTPEELPSAREGDVLVGCLVPHGDEWAYFMKVLPIPKSGKDRLARALQAEWNPDMKTCEVFLRESFPELLEIAVHELLWQLLSEKDWGDRDQDDVFRELKKKEETTSSLVLSEAAFLWRAYCEMDEPVIKNPAVYAAALRYLASEMAGREFVNMEKVAEHYGVPVEEVEAAVMELFLFRTELLDDGDDEGENDDEWLFDDGDDGDEIWFDDGGMEDGDELDRAIEEWLDQVEELFDCEGWDVDQVHRLIDKAIRTWKKDGLLEGVDAAELRKELEELVWETFAERGFL
;
A
#
# COMPACT_ATOMS: atom_id res chain seq x y z
N MET A 1 18.69 29.01 -29.27
CA MET A 1 17.57 29.92 -28.92
C MET A 1 18.08 31.02 -27.99
N VAL A 2 17.74 32.28 -28.25
CA VAL A 2 18.20 33.44 -27.45
C VAL A 2 17.48 33.44 -26.09
N LYS A 3 18.20 33.25 -24.98
CA LYS A 3 17.66 33.42 -23.62
C LYS A 3 17.19 34.87 -23.45
N ALA A 4 15.88 35.11 -23.45
CA ALA A 4 15.31 36.43 -23.20
C ALA A 4 15.61 36.87 -21.76
N SER A 5 16.18 38.08 -21.59
CA SER A 5 16.43 38.67 -20.27
C SER A 5 15.11 38.88 -19.50
N ARG A 6 15.08 38.55 -18.20
CA ARG A 6 13.85 38.52 -17.35
C ARG A 6 13.03 39.82 -17.36
N ASN A 7 13.66 40.96 -17.63
CA ASN A 7 13.01 42.27 -17.65
C ASN A 7 12.59 42.74 -19.06
N ASN A 8 12.94 42.00 -20.12
CA ASN A 8 12.52 42.36 -21.49
C ASN A 8 11.06 41.97 -21.73
N LEU A 9 10.46 42.56 -22.77
CA LEU A 9 9.12 42.17 -23.25
C LEU A 9 9.10 40.69 -23.61
N CYS A 10 8.01 40.01 -23.24
CA CYS A 10 7.85 38.59 -23.41
C CYS A 10 7.70 38.26 -24.92
N PRO A 11 8.44 37.26 -25.43
CA PRO A 11 8.41 36.92 -26.86
C PRO A 11 7.08 36.32 -27.33
N CYS A 12 6.14 35.98 -26.43
CA CYS A 12 4.81 35.51 -26.80
C CYS A 12 3.86 36.61 -27.32
N GLY A 13 4.30 37.87 -27.34
CA GLY A 13 3.50 38.98 -27.87
C GLY A 13 2.48 39.56 -26.89
N SER A 14 2.51 39.17 -25.61
CA SER A 14 1.56 39.64 -24.59
C SER A 14 1.71 41.11 -24.16
N GLY A 15 2.77 41.80 -24.59
CA GLY A 15 3.09 43.16 -24.16
C GLY A 15 3.57 43.31 -22.71
N LYS A 16 3.70 42.21 -21.95
CA LYS A 16 4.21 42.19 -20.58
C LYS A 16 5.70 41.84 -20.53
N THR A 17 6.41 42.18 -19.45
CA THR A 17 7.80 41.70 -19.26
C THR A 17 7.83 40.19 -19.03
N TYR A 18 8.92 39.52 -19.43
CA TYR A 18 9.04 38.06 -19.40
C TYR A 18 8.70 37.48 -18.02
N LYS A 19 9.22 38.07 -16.92
CA LYS A 19 8.92 37.66 -15.53
C LYS A 19 7.44 37.77 -15.09
N HIS A 20 6.64 38.57 -15.79
CA HIS A 20 5.21 38.77 -15.51
C HIS A 20 4.29 38.12 -16.57
N CYS A 21 4.87 37.31 -17.46
CA CYS A 21 4.17 36.56 -18.49
C CYS A 21 4.66 35.10 -18.51
N CYS A 22 5.33 34.64 -19.57
CA CYS A 22 5.76 33.24 -19.72
C CYS A 22 6.89 32.83 -18.76
N GLY A 23 7.58 33.80 -18.14
CA GLY A 23 8.57 33.56 -17.08
C GLY A 23 8.00 33.70 -15.68
N LYS A 24 6.68 33.82 -15.55
CA LYS A 24 5.99 33.74 -14.26
C LYS A 24 6.00 32.28 -13.84
N LYS A 25 6.97 31.87 -13.02
CA LYS A 25 6.79 30.66 -12.21
C LYS A 25 5.48 30.88 -11.45
N GLU A 26 4.54 29.94 -11.53
CA GLU A 26 3.31 30.02 -10.75
C GLU A 26 3.66 30.42 -9.32
N ALA A 27 3.01 31.48 -8.84
CA ALA A 27 3.27 31.95 -7.51
C ALA A 27 2.76 30.86 -6.56
N VAL A 28 3.69 30.14 -5.92
CA VAL A 28 3.39 29.22 -4.83
C VAL A 28 2.57 30.01 -3.81
N SER A 29 1.28 29.69 -3.66
CA SER A 29 0.38 30.42 -2.77
C SER A 29 0.83 30.20 -1.33
N ILE A 30 0.55 31.17 -0.44
CA ILE A 30 0.87 31.03 1.00
C ILE A 30 0.17 29.79 1.58
N GLU A 31 -1.04 29.49 1.12
CA GLU A 31 -1.79 28.29 1.47
C GLU A 31 -1.01 27.02 1.08
N SER A 32 -0.53 26.90 -0.16
CA SER A 32 0.28 25.74 -0.58
C SER A 32 1.60 25.58 0.19
N LEU A 33 2.15 26.67 0.76
CA LEU A 33 3.30 26.59 1.68
C LEU A 33 2.90 26.09 3.06
N ILE A 34 1.71 26.43 3.55
CA ILE A 34 1.18 25.91 4.81
C ILE A 34 0.89 24.41 4.66
N ASP A 35 0.25 24.00 3.56
CA ASP A 35 -0.07 22.59 3.28
C ASP A 35 1.20 21.73 3.32
N ARG A 36 2.24 22.14 2.59
CA ARG A 36 3.54 21.44 2.58
C ARG A 36 4.21 21.39 3.95
N GLU A 37 4.11 22.45 4.75
CA GLU A 37 4.66 22.44 6.11
C GLU A 37 3.84 21.55 7.06
N VAL A 38 2.52 21.49 6.88
CA VAL A 38 1.64 20.58 7.64
C VAL A 38 1.93 19.13 7.25
N ALA A 39 2.12 18.81 5.97
CA ALA A 39 2.52 17.48 5.51
C ALA A 39 3.88 17.06 6.11
N LYS A 40 4.89 17.94 6.09
CA LYS A 40 6.17 17.71 6.79
C LYS A 40 6.01 17.53 8.31
N CYS A 41 4.98 18.15 8.89
CA CYS A 41 4.64 17.96 10.29
C CYS A 41 3.99 16.59 10.55
N MET A 42 3.17 16.08 9.64
CA MET A 42 2.64 14.71 9.71
C MET A 42 3.80 13.72 9.71
N GLN A 43 4.76 13.88 8.79
CA GLN A 43 5.97 13.06 8.72
C GLN A 43 6.76 13.11 10.04
N ASP A 44 6.94 14.28 10.65
CA ASP A 44 7.66 14.37 11.94
C ASP A 44 6.93 13.72 13.11
N VAL A 45 5.60 13.80 13.14
CA VAL A 45 4.80 13.10 14.14
C VAL A 45 4.95 11.59 13.95
N PHE A 46 4.94 11.13 12.70
CA PHE A 46 5.15 9.74 12.35
C PHE A 46 6.56 9.26 12.73
N SER A 47 7.61 9.99 12.34
CA SER A 47 8.99 9.68 12.75
C SER A 47 9.17 9.69 14.26
N PHE A 48 8.54 10.61 14.99
CA PHE A 48 8.57 10.60 16.46
C PHE A 48 7.92 9.35 17.05
N ALA A 49 6.86 8.84 16.42
CA ALA A 49 6.23 7.59 16.83
C ALA A 49 7.22 6.42 16.69
N LEU A 50 7.83 6.27 15.51
CA LEU A 50 8.81 5.22 15.27
C LEU A 50 10.04 5.34 16.18
N GLU A 51 10.65 6.52 16.28
CA GLU A 51 11.87 6.71 17.08
C GLU A 51 11.68 6.46 18.59
N ARG A 52 10.47 6.63 19.12
CA ARG A 52 10.25 6.67 20.57
C ARG A 52 9.36 5.55 21.12
N TYR A 53 8.56 4.95 20.25
CA TYR A 53 7.55 3.95 20.56
C TYR A 53 7.64 2.73 19.64
N GLU A 54 8.83 2.46 19.08
CA GLU A 54 9.08 1.31 18.20
C GLU A 54 8.63 0.00 18.84
N GLU A 55 9.05 -0.27 20.09
CA GLU A 55 8.72 -1.51 20.80
C GLU A 55 7.21 -1.65 21.01
N GLU A 56 6.52 -0.59 21.41
CA GLU A 56 5.06 -0.61 21.61
C GLU A 56 4.29 -0.79 20.30
N LEU A 57 4.80 -0.22 19.19
CA LEU A 57 4.24 -0.41 17.86
C LEU A 57 4.53 -1.82 17.34
N ALA A 58 5.74 -2.33 17.50
CA ALA A 58 6.11 -3.70 17.13
C ALA A 58 5.28 -4.74 17.88
N PHE A 59 5.08 -4.55 19.19
CA PHE A 59 4.20 -5.41 19.99
C PHE A 59 2.74 -5.37 19.54
N MET A 60 2.27 -4.22 19.03
CA MET A 60 0.94 -4.13 18.43
C MET A 60 0.89 -4.90 17.11
N MET A 61 1.92 -4.78 16.27
CA MET A 61 1.98 -5.43 14.96
C MET A 61 2.19 -6.95 15.06
N SER A 62 2.86 -7.45 16.10
CA SER A 62 3.10 -8.89 16.29
C SER A 62 1.83 -9.72 16.51
N GLY A 63 0.69 -9.08 16.78
CA GLY A 63 -0.63 -9.72 16.83
C GLY A 63 -1.59 -9.18 15.79
N SER A 64 -1.08 -8.54 14.72
CA SER A 64 -1.93 -7.99 13.67
C SER A 64 -2.50 -9.11 12.80
N PRO A 65 -3.74 -8.96 12.29
CA PRO A 65 -4.33 -9.93 11.38
C PRO A 65 -3.75 -9.85 9.95
N PHE A 66 -2.71 -9.05 9.73
CA PHE A 66 -2.13 -8.80 8.41
C PHE A 66 -0.91 -9.67 8.09
N GLN A 67 -0.48 -10.50 9.04
CA GLN A 67 0.63 -11.44 8.82
C GLN A 67 0.27 -12.44 7.72
N GLY A 68 1.22 -12.70 6.81
CA GLY A 68 1.02 -13.60 5.66
C GLY A 68 0.28 -12.96 4.49
N LEU A 69 -0.02 -11.66 4.55
CA LEU A 69 -0.41 -10.90 3.36
C LEU A 69 0.82 -10.57 2.52
N PRO A 70 0.65 -10.27 1.21
CA PRO A 70 1.76 -9.79 0.40
C PRO A 70 2.43 -8.56 1.04
N ASN A 71 3.77 -8.52 1.05
CA ASN A 71 4.57 -7.56 1.82
C ASN A 71 4.15 -6.09 1.60
N GLU A 72 3.86 -5.68 0.36
CA GLU A 72 3.38 -4.32 0.07
C GLU A 72 2.04 -3.99 0.74
N LEU A 73 1.12 -4.95 0.77
CA LEU A 73 -0.20 -4.80 1.36
C LEU A 73 -0.11 -4.84 2.89
N GLU A 74 0.70 -5.75 3.45
CA GLU A 74 1.00 -5.80 4.88
C GLU A 74 1.61 -4.48 5.34
N THR A 75 2.67 -4.00 4.67
CA THR A 75 3.32 -2.73 4.96
C THR A 75 2.33 -1.56 4.90
N SER A 76 1.45 -1.55 3.90
CA SER A 76 0.40 -0.54 3.75
C SER A 76 -0.62 -0.57 4.89
N ALA A 77 -1.06 -1.77 5.31
CA ALA A 77 -1.99 -1.96 6.40
C ALA A 77 -1.36 -1.57 7.75
N ASN A 78 -0.12 -1.99 8.00
CA ASN A 78 0.65 -1.64 9.19
C ASN A 78 0.89 -0.13 9.31
N LEU A 79 1.07 0.57 8.18
CA LEU A 79 1.15 2.03 8.20
C LEU A 79 -0.17 2.69 8.64
N LEU A 80 -1.31 2.21 8.13
CA LEU A 80 -2.62 2.71 8.54
C LEU A 80 -2.92 2.40 10.02
N LEU A 81 -2.53 1.22 10.49
CA LEU A 81 -2.64 0.84 11.89
C LEU A 81 -1.77 1.73 12.79
N THR A 82 -0.56 2.05 12.34
CA THR A 82 0.35 3.00 13.03
C THR A 82 -0.26 4.40 13.08
N ASN A 83 -0.85 4.88 11.99
CA ASN A 83 -1.55 6.16 11.96
C ASN A 83 -2.68 6.22 13.00
N TRP A 84 -3.48 5.15 13.11
CA TRP A 84 -4.50 5.05 14.14
C TRP A 84 -3.90 5.01 15.55
N ALA A 85 -2.86 4.22 15.76
CA ALA A 85 -2.19 4.07 17.05
C ALA A 85 -1.67 5.40 17.58
N ILE A 86 -1.15 6.25 16.70
CA ILE A 86 -0.64 7.59 17.05
C ILE A 86 -1.69 8.42 17.80
N PHE A 87 -2.95 8.38 17.34
CA PHE A 87 -4.03 9.21 17.86
C PHE A 87 -4.92 8.52 18.89
N HIS A 88 -5.00 7.19 18.88
CA HIS A 88 -6.05 6.46 19.61
C HIS A 88 -5.53 5.38 20.55
N ARG A 89 -4.32 4.85 20.34
CA ARG A 89 -3.75 3.88 21.27
C ARG A 89 -3.16 4.59 22.48
N HIS A 90 -3.52 4.10 23.67
CA HIS A 90 -2.88 4.52 24.90
C HIS A 90 -1.53 3.80 25.08
N VAL A 91 -0.48 4.57 25.34
CA VAL A 91 0.89 4.08 25.63
C VAL A 91 1.20 4.05 27.14
N ASP A 92 0.27 4.50 27.98
CA ASP A 92 0.38 4.39 29.44
C ASP A 92 -1.00 4.19 30.12
N ASP A 93 -0.97 3.83 31.40
CA ASP A 93 -2.18 3.63 32.23
C ASP A 93 -3.01 4.90 32.46
N LYS A 94 -2.48 6.08 32.08
CA LYS A 94 -3.16 7.37 32.22
C LYS A 94 -3.90 7.79 30.95
N GLY A 95 -3.87 6.95 29.91
CA GLY A 95 -4.50 7.22 28.64
C GLY A 95 -3.71 8.19 27.75
N MET A 96 -2.39 8.31 27.94
CA MET A 96 -1.55 9.10 27.05
C MET A 96 -1.47 8.43 25.68
N THR A 97 -1.71 9.17 24.60
CA THR A 97 -1.45 8.72 23.23
C THR A 97 -0.07 9.19 22.75
N ILE A 98 0.48 8.55 21.72
CA ILE A 98 1.75 8.98 21.09
C ILE A 98 1.64 10.45 20.64
N PHE A 99 0.53 10.85 20.03
CA PHE A 99 0.31 12.24 19.62
C PHE A 99 0.31 13.20 20.82
N SER A 100 -0.32 12.83 21.93
CA SER A 100 -0.31 13.67 23.13
C SER A 100 1.10 13.79 23.74
N ALA A 101 1.94 12.76 23.61
CA ALA A 101 3.36 12.82 23.97
C ALA A 101 4.15 13.71 23.01
N TYR A 102 3.90 13.63 21.70
CA TYR A 102 4.47 14.53 20.70
C TYR A 102 4.17 15.99 21.03
N MET A 103 2.93 16.30 21.40
CA MET A 103 2.49 17.65 21.76
C MET A 103 3.17 18.23 23.01
N ARG A 104 3.72 17.36 23.87
CA ARG A 104 4.53 17.71 25.06
C ARG A 104 6.04 17.78 24.76
N SER A 105 6.47 17.25 23.62
CA SER A 105 7.88 17.23 23.22
C SER A 105 8.38 18.60 22.76
N ARG A 106 9.71 18.77 22.72
CA ARG A 106 10.32 19.98 22.14
C ARG A 106 10.17 20.04 20.61
N ARG A 107 9.95 18.91 19.92
CA ARG A 107 9.82 18.86 18.44
C ARG A 107 8.73 19.80 17.95
N ARG A 108 7.58 19.82 18.63
CA ARG A 108 6.47 20.74 18.33
C ARG A 108 6.90 22.22 18.19
N THR A 109 7.87 22.67 18.99
CA THR A 109 8.28 24.09 19.03
C THR A 109 9.01 24.55 17.77
N ARG A 110 9.50 23.63 16.94
CA ARG A 110 10.16 23.95 15.67
C ARG A 110 9.20 24.47 14.61
N TRP A 111 7.92 24.13 14.72
CA TRP A 111 6.88 24.53 13.78
C TRP A 111 6.43 25.96 14.05
N ARG A 112 6.17 26.73 12.99
CA ARG A 112 5.66 28.09 13.11
C ARG A 112 4.22 28.12 13.69
N PRO A 113 3.76 29.27 14.23
CA PRO A 113 2.43 29.37 14.85
C PRO A 113 1.24 28.92 13.98
N ALA A 114 1.33 29.10 12.65
CA ALA A 114 0.30 28.65 11.71
C ALA A 114 0.13 27.11 11.76
N VAL A 115 1.22 26.35 11.57
CA VAL A 115 1.21 24.87 11.65
C VAL A 115 0.80 24.39 13.04
N GLN A 116 1.31 25.05 14.09
CA GLN A 116 0.90 24.75 15.48
C GLN A 116 -0.60 24.94 15.74
N THR A 117 -1.30 25.74 14.93
CA THR A 117 -2.75 25.94 15.06
C THR A 117 -3.51 24.71 14.54
N HIS A 118 -3.04 24.07 13.47
CA HIS A 118 -3.59 22.81 12.98
C HIS A 118 -3.37 21.67 13.99
N LEU A 119 -2.13 21.51 14.46
CA LEU A 119 -1.74 20.50 15.45
C LEU A 119 -2.62 20.48 16.71
N LYS A 120 -3.09 21.65 17.17
CA LYS A 120 -3.94 21.74 18.37
C LYS A 120 -5.29 21.05 18.25
N ARG A 121 -5.74 20.78 17.02
CA ARG A 121 -7.03 20.13 16.72
C ARG A 121 -6.88 18.68 16.31
N TRP A 122 -5.66 18.15 16.24
CA TRP A 122 -5.42 16.76 15.85
C TRP A 122 -5.80 15.75 16.95
N ASP A 123 -6.20 16.21 18.13
CA ASP A 123 -6.95 15.40 19.10
C ASP A 123 -8.37 15.04 18.61
N GLU A 124 -8.89 15.78 17.62
CA GLU A 124 -10.11 15.46 16.88
C GLU A 124 -9.88 14.42 15.75
N ALA A 125 -8.68 13.84 15.64
CA ALA A 125 -8.39 12.83 14.63
C ALA A 125 -9.40 11.67 14.70
N VAL A 126 -9.79 11.15 13.54
CA VAL A 126 -10.74 10.04 13.45
C VAL A 126 -10.39 9.12 12.28
N PRO A 127 -10.42 7.79 12.48
CA PRO A 127 -10.44 6.86 11.35
C PRO A 127 -11.75 7.00 10.57
N SER A 128 -11.71 6.73 9.27
CA SER A 128 -12.89 6.78 8.42
C SER A 128 -12.82 5.86 7.21
N PHE A 129 -14.01 5.52 6.71
CA PHE A 129 -14.24 4.73 5.50
C PHE A 129 -15.08 5.59 4.57
N ASP A 130 -14.45 6.32 3.67
CA ASP A 130 -15.02 7.48 3.02
C ASP A 130 -15.32 7.23 1.54
N GLU A 131 -16.59 7.11 1.15
CA GLU A 131 -17.00 7.08 -0.25
C GLU A 131 -16.73 8.44 -0.91
N ILE A 132 -16.02 8.44 -2.04
CA ILE A 132 -15.80 9.64 -2.85
C ILE A 132 -17.11 10.00 -3.58
N ILE A 133 -17.80 11.02 -3.10
CA ILE A 133 -19.07 11.49 -3.69
C ILE A 133 -18.80 12.35 -4.92
N HIS A 134 -17.82 13.24 -4.82
CA HIS A 134 -17.45 14.14 -5.91
C HIS A 134 -16.02 14.63 -5.76
N ILE A 135 -15.28 14.72 -6.87
CA ILE A 135 -13.95 15.34 -6.91
C ILE A 135 -14.12 16.78 -7.41
N GLU A 136 -14.02 17.77 -6.51
CA GLU A 136 -14.29 19.18 -6.85
C GLU A 136 -13.12 19.86 -7.58
N ASP A 137 -11.89 19.57 -7.13
CA ASP A 137 -10.66 20.02 -7.77
C ASP A 137 -9.58 18.91 -7.67
N GLU A 138 -8.40 19.13 -8.23
CA GLU A 138 -7.31 18.14 -8.27
C GLU A 138 -6.91 17.58 -6.88
N ARG A 139 -7.17 18.31 -5.79
CA ARG A 139 -6.75 17.95 -4.42
C ARG A 139 -7.86 18.03 -3.37
N ARG A 140 -9.10 18.33 -3.76
CA ARG A 140 -10.23 18.55 -2.84
C ARG A 140 -11.40 17.66 -3.21
N PHE A 141 -11.73 16.75 -2.30
CA PHE A 141 -12.71 15.70 -2.51
C PHE A 141 -13.85 15.89 -1.52
N LEU A 142 -15.09 15.76 -1.98
CA LEU A 142 -16.26 15.58 -1.12
C LEU A 142 -16.43 14.10 -0.85
N VAL A 143 -16.32 13.71 0.41
CA VAL A 143 -16.46 12.32 0.82
C VAL A 143 -17.58 12.12 1.83
N ARG A 144 -18.14 10.91 1.87
CA ARG A 144 -19.14 10.49 2.85
C ARG A 144 -18.70 9.24 3.56
N ASP A 145 -18.61 9.31 4.88
CA ASP A 145 -18.26 8.15 5.70
C ASP A 145 -19.37 7.08 5.61
N LEU A 146 -18.99 5.83 5.32
CA LEU A 146 -19.91 4.73 5.04
C LEU A 146 -20.80 4.36 6.23
N LEU A 147 -20.29 4.52 7.45
CA LEU A 147 -20.99 4.17 8.68
C LEU A 147 -21.77 5.35 9.27
N THR A 148 -21.08 6.46 9.55
CA THR A 148 -21.70 7.66 10.15
C THR A 148 -22.59 8.44 9.17
N ARG A 149 -22.44 8.21 7.86
CA ARG A 149 -23.11 8.93 6.76
C ARG A 149 -22.81 10.43 6.72
N LYS A 150 -21.83 10.91 7.48
CA LYS A 150 -21.44 12.32 7.49
C LYS A 150 -20.61 12.65 6.26
N GLU A 151 -20.97 13.75 5.61
CA GLU A 151 -20.21 14.33 4.51
C GLU A 151 -19.19 15.33 5.04
N LYS A 152 -18.01 15.34 4.41
CA LYS A 152 -16.91 16.24 4.74
C LYS A 152 -16.05 16.49 3.51
N TYR A 153 -15.42 17.66 3.48
CA TYR A 153 -14.38 17.96 2.51
C TYR A 153 -13.04 17.47 3.02
N VAL A 154 -12.33 16.70 2.19
CA VAL A 154 -10.94 16.30 2.43
C VAL A 154 -10.03 16.97 1.41
N ARG A 155 -8.87 17.43 1.87
CA ARG A 155 -7.81 18.03 1.06
C ARG A 155 -6.55 17.19 1.16
N PHE A 156 -6.00 16.82 0.01
CA PHE A 156 -4.66 16.26 -0.11
C PHE A 156 -3.66 17.42 -0.11
N LEU A 157 -2.72 17.41 0.84
CA LEU A 157 -1.88 18.57 1.12
C LEU A 157 -0.79 18.73 0.06
N THR A 158 -0.30 17.60 -0.47
CA THR A 158 0.65 17.58 -1.56
C THR A 158 0.17 16.69 -2.72
N PRO A 159 0.65 16.94 -3.96
CA PRO A 159 0.29 16.09 -5.10
C PRO A 159 0.71 14.63 -4.94
N GLU A 160 1.80 14.37 -4.22
CA GLU A 160 2.34 13.03 -3.99
C GLU A 160 1.45 12.19 -3.05
N GLU A 161 0.57 12.83 -2.29
CA GLU A 161 -0.42 12.16 -1.42
C GLU A 161 -1.69 11.76 -2.17
N LEU A 162 -1.84 12.15 -3.45
CA LEU A 162 -3.07 11.86 -4.21
C LEU A 162 -3.20 10.37 -4.50
N PRO A 163 -4.30 9.72 -4.07
CA PRO A 163 -4.54 8.34 -4.42
C PRO A 163 -4.97 8.23 -5.89
N SER A 164 -4.62 7.12 -6.51
CA SER A 164 -5.25 6.69 -7.76
C SER A 164 -6.67 6.20 -7.44
N ALA A 165 -7.62 7.15 -7.35
CA ALA A 165 -9.01 6.88 -6.98
C ALA A 165 -10.00 7.71 -7.81
N ARG A 166 -11.22 7.21 -7.96
CA ARG A 166 -12.29 7.80 -8.77
C ARG A 166 -13.56 7.96 -7.94
N GLU A 167 -14.50 8.75 -8.45
CA GLU A 167 -15.82 8.88 -7.82
C GLU A 167 -16.49 7.50 -7.64
N GLY A 168 -17.01 7.28 -6.43
CA GLY A 168 -17.60 6.03 -5.97
C GLY A 168 -16.64 5.08 -5.26
N ASP A 169 -15.32 5.26 -5.40
CA ASP A 169 -14.33 4.49 -4.64
C ASP A 169 -14.39 4.88 -3.16
N VAL A 170 -13.87 4.02 -2.28
CA VAL A 170 -13.84 4.23 -0.83
C VAL A 170 -12.41 4.47 -0.38
N LEU A 171 -12.19 5.55 0.36
CA LEU A 171 -10.90 5.92 0.94
C LEU A 171 -10.87 5.50 2.41
N VAL A 172 -9.91 4.66 2.79
CA VAL A 172 -9.73 4.21 4.18
C VAL A 172 -8.48 4.85 4.78
N GLY A 173 -8.63 5.52 5.92
CA GLY A 173 -7.50 6.13 6.60
C GLY A 173 -7.88 6.92 7.84
N CYS A 174 -6.89 7.58 8.44
CA CYS A 174 -7.09 8.49 9.57
C CYS A 174 -7.14 9.93 9.09
N LEU A 175 -8.20 10.65 9.43
CA LEU A 175 -8.35 12.06 9.12
C LEU A 175 -7.91 12.94 10.29
N VAL A 176 -7.26 14.06 9.97
CA VAL A 176 -6.95 15.15 10.90
C VAL A 176 -7.54 16.46 10.40
N PRO A 177 -7.93 17.39 11.29
CA PRO A 177 -8.45 18.68 10.86
C PRO A 177 -7.42 19.54 10.12
N HIS A 178 -7.86 20.17 9.04
CA HIS A 178 -7.08 21.10 8.24
C HIS A 178 -7.93 22.33 7.85
N GLY A 179 -7.88 23.39 8.67
CA GLY A 179 -8.74 24.56 8.48
C GLY A 179 -10.20 24.21 8.73
N ASP A 180 -11.07 24.52 7.77
CA ASP A 180 -12.49 24.13 7.78
C ASP A 180 -12.74 22.76 7.10
N GLU A 181 -11.66 22.08 6.69
CA GLU A 181 -11.65 20.81 5.98
C GLU A 181 -10.90 19.75 6.81
N TRP A 182 -10.76 18.56 6.24
CA TRP A 182 -9.96 17.46 6.77
C TRP A 182 -8.82 17.12 5.82
N ALA A 183 -7.80 16.42 6.31
CA ALA A 183 -6.75 15.83 5.49
C ALA A 183 -6.47 14.40 6.00
N TYR A 184 -6.13 13.48 5.11
CA TYR A 184 -5.63 12.18 5.52
C TYR A 184 -4.24 12.33 6.15
N PHE A 185 -4.02 11.63 7.26
CA PHE A 185 -2.73 11.59 7.91
C PHE A 185 -1.86 10.52 7.23
N MET A 186 -0.79 10.96 6.56
CA MET A 186 0.24 10.14 5.88
C MET A 186 -0.24 9.29 4.70
N LYS A 187 -1.13 8.32 4.91
CA LYS A 187 -1.55 7.36 3.87
C LYS A 187 -3.05 7.13 3.87
N VAL A 188 -3.56 6.79 2.70
CA VAL A 188 -4.94 6.38 2.46
C VAL A 188 -4.92 5.10 1.62
N LEU A 189 -5.84 4.18 1.90
CA LEU A 189 -6.05 2.96 1.13
C LEU A 189 -7.30 3.13 0.27
N PRO A 190 -7.18 3.20 -1.07
CA PRO A 190 -8.32 3.24 -1.96
C PRO A 190 -8.89 1.83 -2.17
N ILE A 191 -10.21 1.69 -2.06
CA ILE A 191 -10.95 0.47 -2.35
C ILE A 191 -11.86 0.75 -3.55
N PRO A 192 -11.79 -0.04 -4.63
CA PRO A 192 -12.63 0.13 -5.80
C PRO A 192 -14.12 0.12 -5.47
N LYS A 193 -14.90 0.96 -6.16
CA LYS A 193 -16.35 1.07 -5.97
C LYS A 193 -17.13 -0.24 -6.10
N SER A 194 -16.58 -1.24 -6.80
CA SER A 194 -17.14 -2.60 -6.93
C SER A 194 -17.21 -3.34 -5.59
N GLY A 195 -16.30 -3.03 -4.66
CA GLY A 195 -16.28 -3.61 -3.31
C GLY A 195 -17.12 -2.84 -2.28
N LYS A 196 -17.51 -1.60 -2.58
CA LYS A 196 -18.16 -0.68 -1.63
C LYS A 196 -19.36 -1.28 -0.89
N ASP A 197 -20.30 -1.90 -1.61
CA ASP A 197 -21.55 -2.37 -1.01
C ASP A 197 -21.33 -3.60 -0.11
N ARG A 198 -20.33 -4.43 -0.40
CA ARG A 198 -19.93 -5.54 0.47
C ARG A 198 -19.20 -5.02 1.70
N LEU A 199 -18.24 -4.10 1.52
CA LEU A 199 -17.56 -3.43 2.62
C LEU A 199 -18.55 -2.75 3.56
N ALA A 200 -19.46 -1.91 3.04
CA ALA A 200 -20.44 -1.21 3.86
C ALA A 200 -21.34 -2.15 4.66
N ARG A 201 -21.73 -3.30 4.10
CA ARG A 201 -22.50 -4.32 4.82
C ARG A 201 -21.68 -4.99 5.91
N ALA A 202 -20.43 -5.35 5.62
CA ALA A 202 -19.53 -5.97 6.59
C ALA A 202 -19.25 -5.03 7.78
N LEU A 203 -18.88 -3.78 7.52
CA LEU A 203 -18.67 -2.76 8.56
C LEU A 203 -19.94 -2.55 9.41
N GLN A 204 -21.12 -2.52 8.78
CA GLN A 204 -22.39 -2.32 9.47
C GLN A 204 -22.80 -3.52 10.34
N ALA A 205 -22.39 -4.74 9.97
CA ALA A 205 -22.66 -5.96 10.72
C ALA A 205 -21.88 -6.01 12.04
N GLU A 206 -20.66 -5.45 12.06
CA GLU A 206 -19.83 -5.35 13.27
C GLU A 206 -20.35 -4.30 14.26
N TRP A 207 -21.04 -3.28 13.76
CA TRP A 207 -21.52 -2.19 14.60
C TRP A 207 -22.82 -2.53 15.33
N ASN A 208 -22.75 -2.61 16.66
CA ASN A 208 -23.93 -2.68 17.53
C ASN A 208 -24.31 -1.28 18.08
N PRO A 209 -25.43 -0.69 17.62
CA PRO A 209 -25.84 0.67 18.02
C PRO A 209 -26.28 0.77 19.49
N ASP A 210 -26.64 -0.34 20.13
CA ASP A 210 -27.05 -0.33 21.55
C ASP A 210 -25.85 -0.21 22.51
N MET A 211 -24.63 -0.52 22.03
CA MET A 211 -23.42 -0.50 22.87
C MET A 211 -22.66 0.81 22.79
N LYS A 212 -22.45 1.34 21.57
CA LYS A 212 -21.58 2.49 21.32
C LYS A 212 -22.15 3.33 20.17
N THR A 213 -21.92 4.64 20.22
CA THR A 213 -22.15 5.49 19.04
C THR A 213 -21.20 5.07 17.94
N CYS A 214 -21.59 5.34 16.69
CA CYS A 214 -20.81 4.98 15.52
C CYS A 214 -19.38 5.55 15.57
N GLU A 215 -19.21 6.78 16.04
CA GLU A 215 -17.90 7.44 16.13
C GLU A 215 -16.99 6.79 17.18
N VAL A 216 -17.55 6.35 18.31
CA VAL A 216 -16.77 5.64 19.34
C VAL A 216 -16.40 4.25 18.85
N PHE A 217 -17.34 3.56 18.20
CA PHE A 217 -17.08 2.27 17.57
C PHE A 217 -15.97 2.33 16.53
N LEU A 218 -16.06 3.25 15.56
CA LEU A 218 -15.02 3.47 14.55
C LEU A 218 -13.64 3.69 15.16
N ARG A 219 -13.56 4.49 16.23
CA ARG A 219 -12.29 4.78 16.90
C ARG A 219 -11.71 3.56 17.61
N GLU A 220 -12.53 2.82 18.33
CA GLU A 220 -12.05 1.73 19.20
C GLU A 220 -11.85 0.42 18.46
N SER A 221 -12.58 0.20 17.37
CA SER A 221 -12.55 -1.05 16.57
C SER A 221 -11.88 -0.88 15.20
N PHE A 222 -11.16 0.22 14.97
CA PHE A 222 -10.53 0.46 13.68
C PHE A 222 -9.59 -0.67 13.22
N PRO A 223 -8.75 -1.30 14.07
CA PRO A 223 -7.88 -2.40 13.63
C PRO A 223 -8.67 -3.55 12.98
N GLU A 224 -9.77 -3.98 13.61
CA GLU A 224 -10.63 -5.05 13.10
C GLU A 224 -11.41 -4.61 11.86
N LEU A 225 -11.81 -3.35 11.78
CA LEU A 225 -12.48 -2.81 10.59
C LEU A 225 -11.51 -2.62 9.41
N LEU A 226 -10.24 -2.33 9.68
CA LEU A 226 -9.19 -2.22 8.68
C LEU A 226 -8.89 -3.58 8.05
N GLU A 227 -8.88 -4.66 8.84
CA GLU A 227 -8.83 -6.05 8.35
C GLU A 227 -9.90 -6.31 7.29
N ILE A 228 -11.16 -5.99 7.58
CA ILE A 228 -12.28 -6.15 6.63
C ILE A 228 -12.01 -5.38 5.32
N ALA A 229 -11.50 -4.15 5.41
CA ALA A 229 -11.17 -3.33 4.26
C ALA A 229 -10.01 -3.88 3.43
N VAL A 230 -8.95 -4.37 4.08
CA VAL A 230 -7.79 -4.98 3.42
C VAL A 230 -8.20 -6.25 2.68
N HIS A 231 -8.98 -7.12 3.30
CA HIS A 231 -9.51 -8.32 2.63
C HIS A 231 -10.50 -7.98 1.51
N GLU A 232 -11.27 -6.89 1.62
CA GLU A 232 -12.10 -6.43 0.48
C GLU A 232 -11.24 -5.97 -0.68
N LEU A 233 -10.17 -5.21 -0.43
CA LEU A 233 -9.24 -4.81 -1.47
C LEU A 233 -8.59 -6.03 -2.13
N LEU A 234 -8.07 -6.95 -1.32
CA LEU A 234 -7.46 -8.18 -1.81
C LEU A 234 -8.44 -8.97 -2.68
N TRP A 235 -9.69 -9.12 -2.24
CA TRP A 235 -10.73 -9.76 -3.04
C TRP A 235 -10.99 -9.04 -4.36
N GLN A 236 -10.97 -7.70 -4.40
CA GLN A 236 -11.12 -6.96 -5.66
C GLN A 236 -9.94 -7.21 -6.61
N LEU A 237 -8.70 -7.19 -6.10
CA LEU A 237 -7.50 -7.45 -6.91
C LEU A 237 -7.54 -8.86 -7.52
N LEU A 238 -7.83 -9.86 -6.69
CA LEU A 238 -7.93 -11.27 -7.13
C LEU A 238 -9.11 -11.49 -8.09
N SER A 239 -10.20 -10.74 -7.93
CA SER A 239 -11.39 -10.81 -8.78
C SER A 239 -11.24 -10.20 -10.17
N GLU A 240 -10.20 -9.40 -10.38
CA GLU A 240 -9.91 -8.69 -11.64
C GLU A 240 -8.77 -9.33 -12.43
N LYS A 241 -7.93 -10.17 -11.80
CA LYS A 241 -6.84 -10.89 -12.46
C LYS A 241 -7.37 -11.97 -13.42
N ASP A 242 -6.69 -12.13 -14.56
CA ASP A 242 -6.89 -13.24 -15.49
C ASP A 242 -5.97 -14.39 -15.06
N TRP A 243 -6.52 -15.55 -14.72
CA TRP A 243 -5.78 -16.66 -14.12
C TRP A 243 -5.15 -17.61 -15.15
N GLY A 244 -5.18 -17.26 -16.44
CA GLY A 244 -4.42 -17.94 -17.50
C GLY A 244 -5.01 -19.27 -17.98
N ASP A 245 -5.46 -20.14 -17.07
CA ASP A 245 -6.21 -21.36 -17.40
C ASP A 245 -7.72 -21.15 -17.22
N ARG A 246 -8.47 -21.41 -18.30
CA ARG A 246 -9.92 -21.22 -18.37
C ARG A 246 -10.70 -21.99 -17.30
N ASP A 247 -10.26 -23.19 -16.93
CA ASP A 247 -10.96 -24.05 -15.98
C ASP A 247 -10.67 -23.61 -14.52
N GLN A 248 -9.46 -23.11 -14.25
CA GLN A 248 -9.12 -22.48 -12.96
C GLN A 248 -9.91 -21.19 -12.73
N ASP A 249 -10.03 -20.39 -13.79
CA ASP A 249 -10.85 -19.18 -13.86
C ASP A 249 -12.34 -19.46 -13.57
N ASP A 250 -12.87 -20.58 -14.06
CA ASP A 250 -14.28 -20.95 -13.89
C ASP A 250 -14.63 -21.23 -12.42
N VAL A 251 -13.69 -21.70 -11.60
CA VAL A 251 -13.88 -21.89 -10.15
C VAL A 251 -14.11 -20.54 -9.47
N PHE A 252 -13.28 -19.55 -9.79
CA PHE A 252 -13.42 -18.19 -9.29
C PHE A 252 -14.72 -17.52 -9.74
N ARG A 253 -15.12 -17.73 -11.00
CA ARG A 253 -16.39 -17.20 -11.51
C ARG A 253 -17.59 -17.75 -10.74
N GLU A 254 -17.57 -19.04 -10.38
CA GLU A 254 -18.63 -19.63 -9.55
C GLU A 254 -18.64 -19.05 -8.13
N LEU A 255 -17.48 -18.88 -7.48
CA LEU A 255 -17.38 -18.16 -6.19
C LEU A 255 -17.99 -16.75 -6.29
N LYS A 256 -17.54 -15.94 -7.25
CA LYS A 256 -17.99 -14.54 -7.45
C LYS A 256 -19.50 -14.43 -7.69
N LYS A 257 -20.07 -15.39 -8.42
CA LYS A 257 -21.50 -15.43 -8.78
C LYS A 257 -22.40 -15.89 -7.64
N LYS A 258 -21.93 -16.83 -6.81
CA LYS A 258 -22.75 -17.46 -5.76
C LYS A 258 -22.63 -16.77 -4.40
N GLU A 259 -21.55 -16.02 -4.19
CA GLU A 259 -21.15 -15.53 -2.87
C GLU A 259 -21.12 -13.98 -2.78
N GLU A 260 -22.04 -13.29 -3.46
CA GLU A 260 -22.11 -11.82 -3.47
C GLU A 260 -22.27 -11.16 -2.07
N THR A 261 -22.82 -11.91 -1.11
CA THR A 261 -23.07 -11.45 0.27
C THR A 261 -22.06 -11.97 1.28
N THR A 262 -21.14 -12.83 0.86
CA THR A 262 -20.16 -13.46 1.73
C THR A 262 -19.07 -12.49 2.12
N SER A 263 -18.52 -12.66 3.32
CA SER A 263 -17.43 -11.85 3.83
C SER A 263 -16.22 -11.87 2.88
N SER A 264 -15.62 -10.70 2.65
CA SER A 264 -14.41 -10.58 1.84
C SER A 264 -13.26 -11.41 2.39
N LEU A 265 -13.15 -11.55 3.71
CA LEU A 265 -12.16 -12.42 4.36
C LEU A 265 -12.27 -13.87 3.84
N VAL A 266 -13.47 -14.45 3.89
CA VAL A 266 -13.71 -15.83 3.40
C VAL A 266 -13.38 -15.94 1.90
N LEU A 267 -13.75 -14.91 1.12
CA LEU A 267 -13.52 -14.92 -0.33
C LEU A 267 -12.03 -14.79 -0.67
N SER A 268 -11.28 -13.93 0.02
CA SER A 268 -9.84 -13.80 -0.19
C SER A 268 -9.05 -15.02 0.28
N GLU A 269 -9.45 -15.65 1.39
CA GLU A 269 -8.84 -16.92 1.86
C GLU A 269 -9.06 -18.05 0.87
N ALA A 270 -10.31 -18.19 0.38
CA ALA A 270 -10.64 -19.14 -0.68
C ALA A 270 -9.81 -18.89 -1.94
N ALA A 271 -9.65 -17.61 -2.31
CA ALA A 271 -8.88 -17.22 -3.48
C ALA A 271 -7.39 -17.57 -3.35
N PHE A 272 -6.81 -17.30 -2.18
CA PHE A 272 -5.40 -17.57 -1.91
C PHE A 272 -5.10 -19.07 -1.91
N LEU A 273 -5.91 -19.86 -1.19
CA LEU A 273 -5.76 -21.31 -1.16
C LEU A 273 -5.89 -21.92 -2.56
N TRP A 274 -6.85 -21.44 -3.35
CA TRP A 274 -7.03 -21.92 -4.71
C TRP A 274 -5.84 -21.61 -5.61
N ARG A 275 -5.27 -20.41 -5.46
CA ARG A 275 -4.07 -19.99 -6.20
C ARG A 275 -2.90 -20.92 -5.91
N ALA A 276 -2.55 -21.06 -4.64
CA ALA A 276 -1.43 -21.89 -4.21
C ALA A 276 -1.60 -23.33 -4.73
N TYR A 277 -2.81 -23.88 -4.62
CA TYR A 277 -3.12 -25.22 -5.12
C TYR A 277 -2.98 -25.33 -6.65
N CYS A 278 -3.43 -24.33 -7.41
CA CYS A 278 -3.31 -24.34 -8.87
C CYS A 278 -1.86 -24.24 -9.36
N GLU A 279 -1.05 -23.41 -8.70
CA GLU A 279 0.35 -23.17 -9.05
C GLU A 279 1.24 -24.38 -8.72
N MET A 280 0.97 -25.09 -7.61
CA MET A 280 1.81 -26.21 -7.16
C MET A 280 1.39 -27.56 -7.76
N ASP A 281 0.09 -27.84 -7.87
CA ASP A 281 -0.41 -29.17 -8.22
C ASP A 281 -0.94 -29.29 -9.67
N GLU A 282 -1.10 -28.17 -10.39
CA GLU A 282 -1.69 -28.11 -11.75
C GLU A 282 -2.92 -29.05 -11.93
N PRO A 283 -3.97 -28.88 -11.12
CA PRO A 283 -5.05 -29.85 -11.02
C PRO A 283 -5.88 -29.96 -12.30
N VAL A 284 -6.30 -31.19 -12.64
CA VAL A 284 -7.24 -31.42 -13.76
C VAL A 284 -8.68 -31.19 -13.29
N ILE A 285 -9.20 -29.99 -13.55
CA ILE A 285 -10.52 -29.55 -13.08
C ILE A 285 -11.63 -30.11 -13.96
N LYS A 286 -12.43 -31.04 -13.41
CA LYS A 286 -13.58 -31.61 -14.13
C LYS A 286 -14.88 -30.84 -13.94
N ASN A 287 -15.08 -30.28 -12.74
CA ASN A 287 -16.29 -29.54 -12.38
C ASN A 287 -15.92 -28.35 -11.47
N PRO A 288 -15.83 -27.14 -12.04
CA PRO A 288 -15.43 -25.96 -11.27
C PRO A 288 -16.32 -25.66 -10.06
N ALA A 289 -17.61 -26.00 -10.12
CA ALA A 289 -18.55 -25.76 -9.02
C ALA A 289 -18.24 -26.62 -7.78
N VAL A 290 -17.62 -27.78 -7.95
CA VAL A 290 -17.20 -28.65 -6.82
C VAL A 290 -16.06 -28.00 -6.04
N TYR A 291 -15.02 -27.54 -6.74
CA TYR A 291 -13.91 -26.84 -6.12
C TYR A 291 -14.36 -25.51 -5.50
N ALA A 292 -15.24 -24.76 -6.17
CA ALA A 292 -15.79 -23.52 -5.59
C ALA A 292 -16.56 -23.78 -4.28
N ALA A 293 -17.37 -24.84 -4.23
CA ALA A 293 -18.07 -25.26 -3.02
C ALA A 293 -17.10 -25.69 -1.90
N ALA A 294 -16.06 -26.45 -2.26
CA ALA A 294 -15.06 -26.93 -1.32
C ALA A 294 -14.24 -25.78 -0.72
N LEU A 295 -13.78 -24.84 -1.56
CA LEU A 295 -13.08 -23.63 -1.13
C LEU A 295 -13.95 -22.76 -0.23
N ARG A 296 -15.22 -22.53 -0.60
CA ARG A 296 -16.16 -21.80 0.25
C ARG A 296 -16.30 -22.45 1.62
N TYR A 297 -16.46 -23.77 1.69
CA TYR A 297 -16.54 -24.48 2.97
C TYR A 297 -15.26 -24.31 3.79
N LEU A 298 -14.10 -24.64 3.21
CA LEU A 298 -12.81 -24.66 3.90
C LEU A 298 -12.38 -23.27 4.35
N ALA A 299 -12.55 -22.25 3.51
CA ALA A 299 -12.22 -20.86 3.86
C ALA A 299 -13.11 -20.29 4.99
N SER A 300 -14.33 -20.82 5.15
CA SER A 300 -15.20 -20.43 6.27
C SER A 300 -14.70 -20.96 7.60
N GLU A 301 -14.25 -22.22 7.59
CA GLU A 301 -13.62 -22.85 8.75
C GLU A 301 -12.30 -22.14 9.10
N MET A 302 -11.51 -21.76 8.09
CA MET A 302 -10.27 -20.98 8.24
C MET A 302 -10.53 -19.62 8.90
N ALA A 303 -11.49 -18.86 8.37
CA ALA A 303 -11.82 -17.55 8.89
C ALA A 303 -12.35 -17.61 10.33
N GLY A 304 -12.95 -18.74 10.75
CA GLY A 304 -13.52 -18.91 12.09
C GLY A 304 -14.69 -17.97 12.42
N ARG A 305 -15.22 -17.26 11.41
CA ARG A 305 -16.30 -16.26 11.56
C ARG A 305 -17.66 -16.76 11.10
N GLU A 306 -17.72 -17.82 10.30
CA GLU A 306 -18.97 -18.36 9.76
C GLU A 306 -19.02 -19.88 9.93
N PHE A 307 -20.02 -20.38 10.68
CA PHE A 307 -20.29 -21.82 10.71
C PHE A 307 -21.12 -22.21 9.50
N VAL A 308 -20.50 -22.94 8.57
CA VAL A 308 -21.15 -23.41 7.35
C VAL A 308 -21.40 -24.91 7.42
N ASN A 309 -22.55 -25.33 6.92
CA ASN A 309 -22.90 -26.74 6.82
C ASN A 309 -22.63 -27.21 5.39
N MET A 310 -21.84 -28.28 5.24
CA MET A 310 -21.37 -28.75 3.94
C MET A 310 -22.52 -29.16 3.01
N GLU A 311 -23.57 -29.81 3.53
CA GLU A 311 -24.72 -30.20 2.73
C GLU A 311 -25.43 -28.97 2.12
N LYS A 312 -25.56 -27.89 2.90
CA LYS A 312 -26.13 -26.62 2.41
C LYS A 312 -25.23 -25.94 1.39
N VAL A 313 -23.91 -25.99 1.57
CA VAL A 313 -22.97 -25.46 0.59
C VAL A 313 -23.10 -26.24 -0.73
N ALA A 314 -23.07 -27.58 -0.67
CA ALA A 314 -23.26 -28.42 -1.85
C ALA A 314 -24.59 -28.14 -2.57
N GLU A 315 -25.70 -27.99 -1.82
CA GLU A 315 -27.01 -27.60 -2.36
C GLU A 315 -26.97 -26.21 -3.04
N HIS A 316 -26.33 -25.22 -2.42
CA HIS A 316 -26.22 -23.86 -2.96
C HIS A 316 -25.45 -23.82 -4.29
N TYR A 317 -24.40 -24.63 -4.42
CA TYR A 317 -23.61 -24.76 -5.65
C TYR A 317 -24.23 -25.76 -6.65
N GLY A 318 -25.22 -26.57 -6.22
CA GLY A 318 -25.92 -27.52 -7.07
C GLY A 318 -25.09 -28.76 -7.42
N VAL A 319 -24.20 -29.17 -6.51
CA VAL A 319 -23.27 -30.31 -6.68
C VAL A 319 -23.52 -31.38 -5.61
N PRO A 320 -23.14 -32.66 -5.85
CA PRO A 320 -23.25 -33.71 -4.84
C PRO A 320 -22.34 -33.46 -3.65
N VAL A 321 -22.84 -33.69 -2.43
CA VAL A 321 -22.05 -33.46 -1.20
C VAL A 321 -20.81 -34.33 -1.15
N GLU A 322 -20.88 -35.56 -1.68
CA GLU A 322 -19.76 -36.50 -1.70
C GLU A 322 -18.60 -36.02 -2.59
N GLU A 323 -18.91 -35.27 -3.66
CA GLU A 323 -17.88 -34.65 -4.51
C GLU A 323 -17.22 -33.46 -3.80
N VAL A 324 -17.99 -32.68 -3.04
CA VAL A 324 -17.48 -31.58 -2.22
C VAL A 324 -16.60 -32.11 -1.09
N GLU A 325 -17.02 -33.16 -0.39
CA GLU A 325 -16.24 -33.81 0.68
C GLU A 325 -14.85 -34.27 0.17
N ALA A 326 -14.81 -34.88 -1.02
CA ALA A 326 -13.57 -35.31 -1.63
C ALA A 326 -12.63 -34.14 -1.95
N ALA A 327 -13.17 -33.08 -2.58
CA ALA A 327 -12.39 -31.88 -2.91
C ALA A 327 -11.95 -31.10 -1.65
N VAL A 328 -12.75 -31.07 -0.59
CA VAL A 328 -12.36 -30.48 0.71
C VAL A 328 -11.20 -31.26 1.31
N MET A 329 -11.25 -32.60 1.28
CA MET A 329 -10.15 -33.43 1.79
C MET A 329 -8.86 -33.20 1.00
N GLU A 330 -8.95 -33.12 -0.34
CA GLU A 330 -7.84 -32.82 -1.23
C GLU A 330 -7.20 -31.46 -0.88
N LEU A 331 -7.98 -30.37 -0.86
CA LEU A 331 -7.49 -29.04 -0.53
C LEU A 331 -6.98 -28.91 0.92
N PHE A 332 -7.59 -29.64 1.86
CA PHE A 332 -7.15 -29.66 3.25
C PHE A 332 -5.80 -30.35 3.42
N LEU A 333 -5.56 -31.47 2.73
CA LEU A 333 -4.28 -32.17 2.74
C LEU A 333 -3.19 -31.28 2.14
N PHE A 334 -3.43 -30.71 0.96
CA PHE A 334 -2.52 -29.75 0.33
C PHE A 334 -2.15 -28.62 1.29
N ARG A 335 -3.14 -27.99 1.93
CA ARG A 335 -2.89 -26.93 2.91
C ARG A 335 -2.06 -27.40 4.10
N THR A 336 -2.27 -28.62 4.57
CA THR A 336 -1.51 -29.16 5.71
C THR A 336 -0.05 -29.39 5.32
N GLU A 337 0.19 -29.90 4.11
CA GLU A 337 1.54 -30.08 3.56
C GLU A 337 2.24 -28.72 3.40
N LEU A 338 1.55 -27.70 2.90
CA LEU A 338 2.06 -26.33 2.78
C LEU A 338 2.49 -25.72 4.13
N LEU A 339 1.79 -26.07 5.21
CA LEU A 339 2.12 -25.57 6.55
C LEU A 339 3.26 -26.35 7.22
N ASP A 340 3.40 -27.65 6.93
CA ASP A 340 4.44 -28.50 7.51
C ASP A 340 5.83 -28.24 6.88
N ASP A 341 5.90 -27.86 5.61
CA ASP A 341 7.16 -27.53 4.92
C ASP A 341 7.74 -26.16 5.36
N GLY A 342 6.94 -25.29 5.99
CA GLY A 342 7.37 -23.97 6.50
C GLY A 342 8.07 -23.99 7.88
N ASP A 343 8.11 -25.13 8.56
CA ASP A 343 8.69 -25.26 9.92
C ASP A 343 10.16 -25.77 9.93
N ASP A 344 10.70 -26.25 8.80
CA ASP A 344 12.04 -26.86 8.73
C ASP A 344 13.12 -25.98 8.04
N GLU A 345 12.76 -24.83 7.47
CA GLU A 345 13.70 -23.83 6.94
C GLU A 345 13.60 -22.52 7.75
N GLY A 346 14.53 -22.37 8.69
CA GLY A 346 14.71 -21.12 9.40
C GLY A 346 15.24 -20.04 8.45
N GLU A 347 14.61 -18.87 8.53
CA GLU A 347 14.96 -17.58 7.91
C GLU A 347 14.39 -17.35 6.50
N ASN A 348 13.27 -16.60 6.45
CA ASN A 348 12.78 -15.72 5.38
C ASN A 348 12.90 -16.22 3.93
N ASP A 349 11.83 -16.78 3.38
CA ASP A 349 11.58 -16.87 1.92
C ASP A 349 10.08 -16.71 1.59
N ASP A 350 9.39 -15.75 2.22
CA ASP A 350 8.00 -15.36 1.85
C ASP A 350 7.99 -14.38 0.65
N GLU A 351 8.74 -14.70 -0.42
CA GLU A 351 8.80 -13.90 -1.66
C GLU A 351 7.72 -14.29 -2.68
N TRP A 352 6.82 -15.20 -2.34
CA TRP A 352 5.85 -15.72 -3.30
C TRP A 352 4.52 -15.01 -3.19
N LEU A 353 4.23 -14.05 -4.09
CA LEU A 353 2.86 -13.77 -4.58
C LEU A 353 2.70 -12.76 -5.74
N PHE A 354 3.78 -12.17 -6.26
CA PHE A 354 3.74 -11.34 -7.47
C PHE A 354 4.73 -11.86 -8.50
N ASP A 355 4.33 -12.89 -9.26
CA ASP A 355 4.83 -13.09 -10.61
C ASP A 355 4.34 -11.89 -11.45
N ASP A 356 5.06 -10.77 -11.34
CA ASP A 356 5.19 -9.84 -12.44
C ASP A 356 6.12 -10.54 -13.43
N GLY A 357 5.52 -11.07 -14.50
CA GLY A 357 6.29 -11.59 -15.61
C GLY A 357 7.19 -10.50 -16.19
N ASP A 358 8.40 -10.43 -15.67
CA ASP A 358 9.57 -9.88 -16.31
C ASP A 358 10.73 -10.80 -15.95
N ASP A 359 11.39 -11.34 -16.98
CA ASP A 359 12.64 -12.07 -16.82
C ASP A 359 13.69 -11.06 -16.33
N GLY A 360 13.67 -10.74 -15.03
CA GLY A 360 14.72 -10.04 -14.33
C GLY A 360 15.68 -11.09 -13.82
N ASP A 361 16.72 -11.37 -14.60
CA ASP A 361 17.85 -12.18 -14.16
C ASP A 361 18.31 -11.65 -12.78
N GLU A 362 18.02 -12.37 -11.70
CA GLU A 362 18.67 -12.15 -10.42
C GLU A 362 20.18 -12.29 -10.66
N ILE A 363 20.89 -11.18 -10.53
CA ILE A 363 22.35 -11.15 -10.65
C ILE A 363 22.91 -11.77 -9.37
N TRP A 364 22.95 -13.10 -9.35
CA TRP A 364 23.70 -13.86 -8.36
C TRP A 364 25.20 -13.67 -8.63
N PHE A 365 25.85 -12.74 -7.92
CA PHE A 365 27.31 -12.78 -7.79
C PHE A 365 27.68 -13.99 -6.93
N ASP A 366 27.91 -15.13 -7.60
CA ASP A 366 28.54 -16.32 -7.04
C ASP A 366 29.91 -15.96 -6.46
N ASP A 367 30.01 -15.85 -5.13
CA ASP A 367 31.24 -15.53 -4.40
C ASP A 367 32.22 -16.70 -4.45
N GLY A 368 32.99 -16.68 -5.53
CA GLY A 368 34.25 -17.37 -5.69
C GLY A 368 35.44 -16.61 -5.11
N GLY A 369 35.36 -15.99 -3.94
CA GLY A 369 36.49 -15.85 -3.02
C GLY A 369 36.91 -14.44 -2.60
N MET A 370 36.87 -14.24 -1.27
CA MET A 370 37.75 -13.40 -0.44
C MET A 370 37.71 -11.86 -0.62
N GLU A 371 37.18 -11.20 0.40
CA GLU A 371 37.48 -9.84 0.91
C GLU A 371 37.19 -8.61 0.03
N ASP A 372 36.92 -8.73 -1.28
CA ASP A 372 36.70 -7.56 -2.18
C ASP A 372 35.23 -7.27 -2.57
N GLY A 373 34.28 -8.20 -2.32
CA GLY A 373 32.86 -8.05 -2.68
C GLY A 373 32.16 -6.88 -1.97
N ASP A 374 32.37 -6.74 -0.66
CA ASP A 374 31.76 -5.70 0.18
C ASP A 374 32.16 -4.26 -0.25
N GLU A 375 33.30 -4.07 -0.93
CA GLU A 375 33.77 -2.75 -1.34
C GLU A 375 33.18 -2.28 -2.67
N LEU A 376 32.91 -3.20 -3.61
CA LEU A 376 32.24 -2.87 -4.87
C LEU A 376 30.77 -2.56 -4.63
N ASP A 377 30.10 -3.34 -3.79
CA ASP A 377 28.68 -3.13 -3.44
C ASP A 377 28.46 -1.75 -2.81
N ARG A 378 29.29 -1.40 -1.82
CA ARG A 378 29.28 -0.06 -1.22
C ARG A 378 29.57 1.05 -2.24
N ALA A 379 30.43 0.77 -3.23
CA ALA A 379 30.74 1.74 -4.27
C ALA A 379 29.59 1.92 -5.28
N ILE A 380 28.79 0.88 -5.51
CA ILE A 380 27.55 0.92 -6.30
C ILE A 380 26.48 1.70 -5.53
N GLU A 381 26.28 1.46 -4.23
CA GLU A 381 25.36 2.23 -3.38
C GLU A 381 25.69 3.74 -3.39
N GLU A 382 26.95 4.11 -3.16
CA GLU A 382 27.40 5.52 -3.23
C GLU A 382 27.25 6.15 -4.62
N TRP A 383 27.19 5.32 -5.66
CA TRP A 383 26.95 5.75 -7.03
C TRP A 383 25.46 5.91 -7.33
N LEU A 384 24.59 5.06 -6.78
CA LEU A 384 23.13 5.21 -6.87
C LEU A 384 22.67 6.53 -6.25
N ASP A 385 23.25 6.96 -5.15
CA ASP A 385 23.01 8.30 -4.58
C ASP A 385 23.26 9.43 -5.61
N GLN A 386 24.29 9.28 -6.47
CA GLN A 386 24.59 10.25 -7.53
C GLN A 386 23.61 10.16 -8.71
N VAL A 387 23.09 8.96 -8.98
CA VAL A 387 22.03 8.74 -9.98
C VAL A 387 20.73 9.42 -9.52
N GLU A 388 20.37 9.25 -8.25
CA GLU A 388 19.21 9.89 -7.66
C GLU A 388 19.31 11.43 -7.65
N GLU A 389 20.49 11.97 -7.30
CA GLU A 389 20.73 13.42 -7.35
C GLU A 389 20.64 13.97 -8.79
N LEU A 390 21.08 13.20 -9.78
CA LEU A 390 20.92 13.54 -11.20
C LEU A 390 19.44 13.65 -11.59
N PHE A 391 18.63 12.68 -11.18
CA PHE A 391 17.19 12.68 -11.44
C PHE A 391 16.47 13.84 -10.75
N ASP A 392 16.84 14.17 -9.52
CA ASP A 392 16.26 15.30 -8.77
C ASP A 392 16.58 16.66 -9.39
N CYS A 393 17.78 16.80 -9.99
CA CYS A 393 18.24 18.07 -10.53
C CYS A 393 17.87 18.28 -12.00
N GLU A 394 18.00 17.24 -12.83
CA GLU A 394 17.97 17.35 -14.30
C GLU A 394 16.93 16.45 -14.98
N GLY A 395 16.36 15.46 -14.28
CA GLY A 395 15.45 14.45 -14.84
C GLY A 395 16.15 13.41 -15.71
N TRP A 396 15.39 12.61 -16.47
CA TRP A 396 15.96 11.57 -17.34
C TRP A 396 16.64 12.15 -18.59
N ASP A 397 17.94 11.87 -18.71
CA ASP A 397 18.75 12.14 -19.91
C ASP A 397 19.71 10.96 -20.14
N VAL A 398 19.42 10.17 -21.19
CA VAL A 398 20.17 8.95 -21.55
C VAL A 398 21.67 9.23 -21.75
N ASP A 399 22.04 10.37 -22.34
CA ASP A 399 23.44 10.71 -22.57
C ASP A 399 24.16 11.07 -21.26
N GLN A 400 23.43 11.53 -20.23
CA GLN A 400 24.00 11.80 -18.91
C GLN A 400 24.12 10.52 -18.08
N VAL A 401 23.09 9.66 -18.13
CA VAL A 401 23.11 8.34 -17.50
C VAL A 401 24.28 7.51 -18.01
N HIS A 402 24.46 7.38 -19.33
CA HIS A 402 25.60 6.66 -19.89
C HIS A 402 26.95 7.26 -19.48
N ARG A 403 27.05 8.59 -19.38
CA ARG A 403 28.28 9.25 -18.91
C ARG A 403 28.56 8.97 -17.43
N LEU A 404 27.52 8.84 -16.62
CA LEU A 404 27.63 8.56 -15.19
C LEU A 404 28.07 7.10 -14.96
N ILE A 405 27.48 6.16 -15.69
CA ILE A 405 27.86 4.74 -15.71
C ILE A 405 29.31 4.57 -16.17
N ASP A 406 29.68 5.17 -17.31
CA ASP A 406 31.05 5.11 -17.84
C ASP A 406 32.08 5.71 -16.87
N LYS A 407 31.68 6.72 -16.09
CA LYS A 407 32.54 7.35 -15.08
C LYS A 407 32.73 6.42 -13.87
N ALA A 408 31.67 5.73 -13.43
CA ALA A 408 31.72 4.77 -12.33
C ALA A 408 32.63 3.58 -12.65
N ILE A 409 32.39 2.92 -13.79
CA ILE A 409 33.20 1.78 -14.24
C ILE A 409 34.69 2.15 -14.35
N ARG A 410 35.02 3.33 -14.88
CA ARG A 410 36.42 3.79 -14.95
C ARG A 410 37.04 4.04 -13.58
N THR A 411 36.24 4.46 -12.61
CA THR A 411 36.68 4.74 -11.24
C THR A 411 36.93 3.43 -10.52
N TRP A 412 35.95 2.52 -10.51
CA TRP A 412 36.07 1.20 -9.88
C TRP A 412 37.19 0.35 -10.50
N LYS A 413 37.35 0.41 -11.83
CA LYS A 413 38.50 -0.24 -12.50
C LYS A 413 39.85 0.29 -12.04
N LYS A 414 39.94 1.59 -11.75
CA LYS A 414 41.18 2.23 -11.29
C LYS A 414 41.46 1.89 -9.83
N ASP A 415 40.41 1.73 -9.05
CA ASP A 415 40.47 1.46 -7.61
C ASP A 415 40.66 -0.04 -7.30
N GLY A 416 40.62 -0.90 -8.33
CA GLY A 416 40.87 -2.34 -8.22
C GLY A 416 39.62 -3.19 -8.01
N LEU A 417 38.46 -2.55 -7.87
CA LEU A 417 37.18 -3.17 -7.49
C LEU A 417 36.56 -4.05 -8.59
N LEU A 418 37.13 -4.09 -9.80
CA LEU A 418 36.61 -4.87 -10.93
C LEU A 418 37.52 -6.07 -11.28
N GLU A 419 38.35 -6.55 -10.35
CA GLU A 419 39.12 -7.78 -10.55
C GLU A 419 38.17 -8.99 -10.56
N GLY A 420 38.07 -9.69 -11.69
CA GLY A 420 37.16 -10.83 -11.87
C GLY A 420 35.78 -10.47 -12.46
N VAL A 421 35.44 -9.19 -12.59
CA VAL A 421 34.14 -8.72 -13.10
C VAL A 421 34.20 -8.38 -14.60
N ASP A 422 33.25 -8.85 -15.40
CA ASP A 422 33.13 -8.45 -16.81
C ASP A 422 32.54 -7.04 -16.92
N ALA A 423 33.36 -6.08 -17.34
CA ALA A 423 32.97 -4.68 -17.44
C ALA A 423 31.90 -4.39 -18.51
N ALA A 424 31.66 -5.30 -19.46
CA ALA A 424 30.58 -5.15 -20.44
C ALA A 424 29.24 -5.63 -19.85
N GLU A 425 29.26 -6.68 -19.06
CA GLU A 425 28.12 -7.25 -18.34
C GLU A 425 27.67 -6.29 -17.23
N LEU A 426 28.60 -5.88 -16.36
CA LEU A 426 28.35 -4.87 -15.32
C LEU A 426 27.78 -3.56 -15.89
N ARG A 427 28.22 -3.15 -17.09
CA ARG A 427 27.67 -1.94 -17.72
C ARG A 427 26.19 -2.09 -18.08
N LYS A 428 25.78 -3.28 -18.53
CA LYS A 428 24.39 -3.59 -18.88
C LYS A 428 23.53 -3.59 -17.61
N GLU A 429 24.02 -4.22 -16.56
CA GLU A 429 23.35 -4.28 -15.25
C GLU A 429 23.15 -2.87 -14.65
N LEU A 430 24.17 -2.01 -14.71
CA LEU A 430 24.03 -0.61 -14.25
C LEU A 430 23.08 0.21 -15.12
N GLU A 431 22.89 -0.13 -16.40
CA GLU A 431 21.90 0.53 -17.26
C GLU A 431 20.47 0.12 -16.89
N GLU A 432 20.27 -1.16 -16.57
CA GLU A 432 18.99 -1.73 -16.09
C GLU A 432 18.63 -1.16 -14.71
N LEU A 433 19.57 -1.18 -13.77
CA LEU A 433 19.38 -0.65 -12.40
C LEU A 433 19.01 0.85 -12.39
N VAL A 434 19.65 1.66 -13.25
CA VAL A 434 19.33 3.09 -13.37
C VAL A 434 17.96 3.32 -14.01
N TRP A 435 17.57 2.45 -14.94
CA TRP A 435 16.24 2.48 -15.55
C TRP A 435 15.15 2.12 -14.55
N GLU A 436 15.35 1.07 -13.75
CA GLU A 436 14.45 0.67 -12.66
C GLU A 436 14.30 1.78 -11.62
N THR A 437 15.42 2.33 -11.13
CA THR A 437 15.43 3.47 -10.20
C THR A 437 14.66 4.68 -10.74
N PHE A 438 14.66 4.87 -12.06
CA PHE A 438 13.86 5.92 -12.70
C PHE A 438 12.37 5.55 -12.84
N ALA A 439 12.07 4.30 -13.20
CA ALA A 439 10.71 3.79 -13.39
C ALA A 439 9.91 3.81 -12.08
N GLU A 440 10.54 3.44 -10.95
CA GLU A 440 9.97 3.51 -9.60
C GLU A 440 9.53 4.92 -9.19
N ARG A 441 10.13 5.96 -9.77
CA ARG A 441 9.77 7.36 -9.52
C ARG A 441 8.48 7.80 -10.22
N GLY A 442 7.77 6.90 -10.90
CA GLY A 442 6.41 7.12 -11.41
C GLY A 442 6.32 8.03 -12.65
N PHE A 443 7.39 8.14 -13.43
CA PHE A 443 7.40 8.87 -14.71
C PHE A 443 7.01 7.97 -15.88
N LEU A 444 5.78 7.43 -15.86
CA LEU A 444 5.09 6.85 -17.02
C LEU A 444 3.66 7.37 -17.13
#